data_AF-X0Z518-F1
#
_entry.id   AF-X0Z518-F1
#
_cell.length_a   1.000
_cell.length_b   1.000
_cell.length_c   1.000
_cell.angle_alpha   90.00
_cell.angle_beta   90.00
_cell.angle_gamma   90.00
#
_symmetry.space_group_name_H-M   'P 1'
#
loop_
_entity.id
_entity.type
_entity.pdbx_description
1 polymer ?
#
loop_
_entity_poly.entity_id
_entity_poly.type
_entity_poly.pdbx_seq_one_letter_code
_entity_poly.pdbx_strand_id
1 'polypeptide(L)'
;LQADAAGGLLHLINSGPAALDGTGQQQIDGQPAMKPWWEINDQEVQACLKATTWHPSITEYFPGGGWSTRYRTLGGMPATIARVNLVQGLGPALQLAEGVTVELPDKAHDILDQRTNPTWPTTWFAPRTTGSGVFHDTYSVMNNWGANHCVMSCGHIGADLISLAAMLRIPVYMHNVESAEIFRPSAWTAFGTADAEAADFRACGNYGPLYG
;
A
#
# COMPACT_ATOMS: atom_id res chain seq x y z
N LEU A 1 -19.33 9.53 2.45
CA LEU A 1 -17.87 9.62 2.67
C LEU A 1 -17.53 11.08 2.93
N GLN A 2 -16.56 11.37 3.79
CA GLN A 2 -16.12 12.72 4.17
C GLN A 2 -14.59 12.72 4.38
N ALA A 3 -13.96 13.89 4.47
CA ALA A 3 -12.52 14.06 4.67
C ALA A 3 -11.69 13.20 3.69
N ASP A 4 -10.74 12.41 4.18
CA ASP A 4 -9.86 11.57 3.37
C ASP A 4 -10.62 10.57 2.46
N ALA A 5 -11.85 10.22 2.83
CA ALA A 5 -12.69 9.33 2.04
C ALA A 5 -13.49 10.04 0.93
N ALA A 6 -13.47 11.38 0.87
CA ALA A 6 -14.32 12.15 -0.03
C ALA A 6 -14.03 11.86 -1.51
N GLY A 7 -12.78 11.50 -1.85
CA GLY A 7 -12.35 11.15 -3.19
C GLY A 7 -12.59 9.68 -3.59
N GLY A 8 -13.27 8.89 -2.77
CA GLY A 8 -13.42 7.45 -2.94
C GLY A 8 -12.44 6.65 -2.07
N LEU A 9 -12.59 5.32 -2.07
CA LEU A 9 -11.81 4.39 -1.26
C LEU A 9 -11.49 3.12 -2.03
N LEU A 10 -10.38 2.48 -1.67
CA LEU A 10 -10.01 1.13 -2.10
C LEU A 10 -10.27 0.14 -0.95
N HIS A 11 -10.91 -0.99 -1.26
CA HIS A 11 -11.04 -2.11 -0.33
C HIS A 11 -9.82 -3.02 -0.48
N LEU A 12 -8.85 -2.88 0.43
CA LEU A 12 -7.70 -3.77 0.48
C LEU A 12 -8.04 -4.95 1.39
N ILE A 13 -8.20 -6.12 0.79
CA ILE A 13 -8.66 -7.35 1.45
C ILE A 13 -7.94 -8.55 0.85
N ASN A 14 -7.08 -9.20 1.63
CA ASN A 14 -6.43 -10.42 1.18
C ASN A 14 -7.37 -11.62 1.34
N SER A 15 -7.13 -12.70 0.59
CA SER A 15 -7.95 -13.91 0.60
C SER A 15 -7.74 -14.81 1.84
N GLY A 16 -7.71 -14.22 3.03
CA GLY A 16 -7.67 -14.92 4.31
C GLY A 16 -6.61 -14.41 5.28
N PRO A 17 -5.31 -14.42 4.95
CA PRO A 17 -4.25 -14.07 5.89
C PRO A 17 -3.82 -12.60 5.79
N ALA A 18 -3.50 -11.99 6.93
CA ALA A 18 -2.74 -10.75 7.02
C ALA A 18 -1.99 -10.69 8.35
N ALA A 19 -0.89 -9.92 8.41
CA ALA A 19 -0.15 -9.73 9.64
C ALA A 19 -1.04 -9.03 10.69
N LEU A 20 -1.02 -9.51 11.95
CA LEU A 20 -1.90 -8.97 12.99
C LEU A 20 -1.53 -7.54 13.41
N ASP A 21 -0.29 -7.13 13.17
CA ASP A 21 0.16 -5.74 13.28
C ASP A 21 -0.70 -4.81 12.41
N GLY A 22 -1.20 -5.31 11.27
CA GLY A 22 -2.09 -4.60 10.37
C GLY A 22 -3.45 -4.25 10.97
N THR A 23 -3.78 -4.72 12.18
CA THR A 23 -4.93 -4.22 12.94
C THR A 23 -4.82 -2.73 13.26
N GLY A 24 -3.59 -2.19 13.33
CA GLY A 24 -3.32 -0.81 13.74
C GLY A 24 -3.48 -0.55 15.24
N GLN A 25 -3.50 -1.61 16.07
CA GLN A 25 -3.65 -1.49 17.53
C GLN A 25 -2.37 -1.02 18.24
N GLN A 26 -1.22 -1.11 17.57
CA GLN A 26 0.01 -0.46 18.02
C GLN A 26 -0.11 1.06 17.81
N GLN A 27 0.57 1.85 18.64
CA GLN A 27 0.48 3.30 18.57
C GLN A 27 1.83 4.01 18.59
N ILE A 28 1.93 5.08 17.79
CA ILE A 28 2.99 6.09 17.85
C ILE A 28 2.29 7.43 18.10
N ASP A 29 2.67 8.15 19.16
CA ASP A 29 2.06 9.44 19.55
C ASP A 29 0.52 9.42 19.62
N GLY A 30 -0.04 8.29 20.07
CA GLY A 30 -1.49 8.08 20.19
C GLY A 30 -2.23 7.82 18.87
N GLN A 31 -1.51 7.71 17.74
CA GLN A 31 -2.08 7.37 16.44
C GLN A 31 -1.85 5.89 16.10
N PRO A 32 -2.80 5.22 15.41
CA PRO A 32 -2.62 3.85 14.91
C PRO A 32 -1.36 3.70 14.05
N ALA A 33 -0.58 2.65 14.28
CA ALA A 33 0.67 2.37 13.58
C ALA A 33 0.96 0.87 13.46
N MET A 34 2.03 0.55 12.71
CA MET A 34 2.74 -0.73 12.76
C MET A 34 4.21 -0.43 13.08
N LYS A 35 4.75 -1.04 14.13
CA LYS A 35 6.07 -0.70 14.68
C LYS A 35 7.13 -1.76 14.37
N PRO A 36 8.41 -1.40 14.42
CA PRO A 36 9.48 -2.39 14.51
C PRO A 36 9.29 -3.28 15.73
N TRP A 37 9.58 -4.58 15.59
CA TRP A 37 9.25 -5.58 16.61
C TRP A 37 9.89 -5.30 17.99
N TRP A 38 11.06 -4.65 18.02
CA TRP A 38 11.76 -4.29 19.26
C TRP A 38 11.11 -3.14 20.04
N GLU A 39 10.12 -2.46 19.45
CA GLU A 39 9.36 -1.36 20.08
C GLU A 39 7.93 -1.77 20.46
N ILE A 40 7.52 -2.99 20.10
CA ILE A 40 6.19 -3.53 20.42
C ILE A 40 6.20 -4.03 21.86
N ASN A 41 5.25 -3.58 22.67
CA ASN A 41 5.09 -4.08 24.04
C ASN A 41 3.98 -5.15 24.13
N ASP A 42 3.95 -5.90 25.24
CA ASP A 42 3.00 -6.98 25.46
C ASP A 42 1.53 -6.54 25.37
N GLN A 43 1.21 -5.30 25.79
CA GLN A 43 -0.17 -4.79 25.74
C GLN A 43 -0.63 -4.62 24.29
N GLU A 44 0.24 -4.14 23.41
CA GLU A 44 -0.06 -4.00 21.99
C GLU A 44 -0.18 -5.36 21.30
N VAL A 45 0.67 -6.34 21.65
CA VAL A 45 0.52 -7.73 21.18
C VAL A 45 -0.87 -8.26 21.53
N GLN A 46 -1.28 -8.11 22.80
CA GLN A 46 -2.61 -8.54 23.24
C GLN A 46 -3.74 -7.76 22.55
N ALA A 47 -3.56 -6.47 22.28
CA ALA A 47 -4.54 -5.66 21.56
C ALA A 47 -4.72 -6.13 20.11
N CYS A 48 -3.63 -6.40 19.38
CA CYS A 48 -3.69 -6.97 18.03
C CYS A 48 -4.41 -8.33 18.01
N LEU A 49 -4.09 -9.21 18.96
CA LEU A 49 -4.76 -10.52 19.09
C LEU A 49 -6.25 -10.36 19.39
N LYS A 50 -6.63 -9.46 20.30
CA LYS A 50 -8.02 -9.21 20.69
C LYS A 50 -8.84 -8.57 19.56
N ALA A 51 -8.22 -7.74 18.72
CA ALA A 51 -8.85 -7.15 17.55
C ALA A 51 -9.06 -8.15 16.40
N THR A 52 -8.50 -9.36 16.52
CA THR A 52 -8.54 -10.39 15.50
C THR A 52 -9.51 -11.50 15.89
N THR A 53 -10.35 -11.92 14.95
CA THR A 53 -11.16 -13.14 15.05
C THR A 53 -10.75 -14.13 13.96
N TRP A 54 -10.92 -15.42 14.22
CA TRP A 54 -10.54 -16.50 13.32
C TRP A 54 -11.79 -17.16 12.76
N HIS A 55 -11.91 -17.21 11.44
CA HIS A 55 -13.10 -17.72 10.77
C HIS A 55 -12.77 -18.98 9.97
N PRO A 56 -13.58 -20.04 10.02
CA PRO A 56 -13.39 -21.18 9.14
C PRO A 56 -13.40 -20.74 7.67
N SER A 57 -12.48 -21.28 6.87
CA SER A 57 -12.41 -20.99 5.44
C SER A 57 -13.69 -21.44 4.72
N ILE A 58 -14.12 -20.67 3.72
CA ILE A 58 -15.23 -21.03 2.82
C ILE A 58 -14.83 -22.26 2.00
N THR A 59 -15.48 -23.40 2.26
CA THR A 59 -15.07 -24.72 1.74
C THR A 59 -15.17 -24.85 0.22
N GLU A 60 -16.01 -24.04 -0.42
CA GLU A 60 -16.14 -23.94 -1.88
C GLU A 60 -14.86 -23.41 -2.53
N TYR A 61 -14.13 -22.54 -1.84
CA TYR A 61 -12.81 -22.05 -2.27
C TYR A 61 -11.67 -22.87 -1.70
N PHE A 62 -11.81 -23.35 -0.46
CA PHE A 62 -10.77 -24.07 0.27
C PHE A 62 -11.29 -25.42 0.81
N PRO A 63 -11.37 -26.46 -0.03
CA PRO A 63 -11.95 -27.76 0.36
C PRO A 63 -11.21 -28.46 1.51
N GLY A 64 -9.94 -28.13 1.72
CA GLY A 64 -9.12 -28.65 2.82
C GLY A 64 -9.37 -27.98 4.18
N GLY A 65 -10.23 -26.97 4.24
CA GLY A 65 -10.45 -26.17 5.44
C GLY A 65 -9.29 -25.21 5.75
N GLY A 66 -9.31 -24.66 6.96
CA GLY A 66 -8.37 -23.64 7.42
C GLY A 66 -9.07 -22.54 8.22
N TRP A 67 -8.30 -21.58 8.70
CA TRP A 67 -8.78 -20.43 9.47
C TRP A 67 -8.27 -19.13 8.84
N SER A 68 -9.18 -18.29 8.36
CA SER A 68 -8.84 -16.93 7.93
C SER A 68 -8.72 -16.00 9.13
N THR A 69 -7.88 -14.99 8.97
CA THR A 69 -7.75 -13.86 9.87
C THR A 69 -8.82 -12.84 9.53
N ARG A 70 -9.57 -12.36 10.52
CA ARG A 70 -10.51 -11.26 10.35
C ARG A 70 -10.23 -10.16 11.37
N TYR A 71 -9.94 -8.97 10.86
CA TYR A 71 -9.91 -7.72 11.60
C TYR A 71 -10.29 -6.56 10.69
N ARG A 72 -10.55 -5.39 11.28
CA ARG A 72 -10.69 -4.11 10.58
C ARG A 72 -9.54 -3.21 10.98
N THR A 73 -8.69 -2.82 10.03
CA THR A 73 -7.59 -1.88 10.28
C THR A 73 -8.15 -0.55 10.78
N LEU A 74 -7.57 0.00 11.83
CA LEU A 74 -7.96 1.33 12.33
C LEU A 74 -7.71 2.41 11.28
N GLY A 75 -8.60 3.41 11.23
CA GLY A 75 -8.45 4.59 10.39
C GLY A 75 -7.42 5.59 10.94
N GLY A 76 -6.92 6.46 10.07
CA GLY A 76 -5.97 7.51 10.42
C GLY A 76 -4.49 7.11 10.37
N MET A 77 -4.16 5.86 10.02
CA MET A 77 -2.78 5.42 9.87
C MET A 77 -2.24 5.88 8.50
N PRO A 78 -1.16 6.70 8.45
CA PRO A 78 -0.46 6.97 7.21
C PRO A 78 0.05 5.65 6.62
N ALA A 79 -0.14 5.44 5.33
CA ALA A 79 0.25 4.19 4.70
C ALA A 79 0.72 4.40 3.25
N THR A 80 1.62 3.51 2.81
CA THR A 80 2.09 3.44 1.44
C THR A 80 1.72 2.08 0.88
N ILE A 81 0.96 2.04 -0.21
CA ILE A 81 0.81 0.82 -1.00
C ILE A 81 1.86 0.79 -2.11
N ALA A 82 2.44 -0.37 -2.38
CA ALA A 82 3.46 -0.54 -3.41
C ALA A 82 3.33 -1.87 -4.13
N ARG A 83 3.84 -1.93 -5.37
CA ARG A 83 3.86 -3.14 -6.19
C ARG A 83 4.98 -3.08 -7.22
N VAL A 84 5.76 -4.15 -7.31
CA VAL A 84 6.65 -4.40 -8.46
C VAL A 84 5.92 -5.28 -9.46
N ASN A 85 5.98 -4.89 -10.73
CA ASN A 85 5.47 -5.66 -11.86
C ASN A 85 6.62 -5.99 -12.82
N LEU A 86 6.56 -7.15 -13.47
CA LEU A 86 7.50 -7.54 -14.52
C LEU A 86 6.84 -7.30 -15.87
N VAL A 87 7.41 -6.38 -16.67
CA VAL A 87 6.87 -6.00 -17.97
C VAL A 87 7.80 -6.51 -19.07
N GLN A 88 7.26 -7.27 -20.01
CA GLN A 88 8.05 -7.83 -21.11
C GLN A 88 8.72 -6.71 -21.94
N GLY A 89 10.03 -6.81 -22.14
CA GLY A 89 10.83 -5.81 -22.86
C GLY A 89 11.27 -4.61 -22.03
N LEU A 90 10.75 -4.43 -20.81
CA LEU A 90 11.16 -3.38 -19.86
C LEU A 90 11.90 -3.95 -18.65
N GLY A 91 11.45 -5.09 -18.11
CA GLY A 91 11.94 -5.67 -16.86
C GLY A 91 11.08 -5.31 -15.65
N PRO A 92 11.63 -5.27 -14.42
CA PRO A 92 10.90 -4.86 -13.23
C PRO A 92 10.56 -3.37 -13.27
N ALA A 93 9.36 -3.02 -12.85
CA ALA A 93 8.91 -1.64 -12.73
C ALA A 93 8.07 -1.48 -11.45
N LEU A 94 8.28 -0.37 -10.73
CA LEU A 94 7.63 -0.10 -9.45
C LEU A 94 6.48 0.90 -9.62
N GLN A 95 5.35 0.62 -8.98
CA GLN A 95 4.29 1.58 -8.70
C GLN A 95 4.09 1.70 -7.19
N LEU A 96 3.75 2.89 -6.71
CA LEU A 96 3.40 3.14 -5.32
C LEU A 96 2.37 4.25 -5.19
N ALA A 97 1.61 4.23 -4.10
CA ALA A 97 0.68 5.28 -3.74
C ALA A 97 0.68 5.48 -2.22
N GLU A 98 1.03 6.67 -1.78
CA GLU A 98 0.86 7.11 -0.40
C GLU A 98 -0.59 7.53 -0.15
N GLY A 99 -1.05 7.33 1.07
CA GLY A 99 -2.41 7.61 1.47
C GLY A 99 -2.62 7.38 2.95
N VAL A 100 -3.85 7.10 3.34
CA VAL A 100 -4.23 6.90 4.74
C VAL A 100 -5.26 5.79 4.84
N THR A 101 -5.22 5.02 5.93
CA THR A 101 -6.31 4.12 6.26
C THR A 101 -7.53 4.92 6.73
N VAL A 102 -8.73 4.44 6.45
CA VAL A 102 -9.96 5.17 6.74
C VAL A 102 -10.88 4.32 7.61
N GLU A 103 -11.48 4.96 8.61
CA GLU A 103 -12.58 4.36 9.35
C GLU A 103 -13.91 4.77 8.71
N LEU A 104 -14.71 3.77 8.35
CA LEU A 104 -16.07 3.97 7.88
C LEU A 104 -17.04 3.90 9.06
N PRO A 105 -18.17 4.64 9.03
CA PRO A 105 -19.26 4.40 9.96
C PRO A 105 -19.69 2.94 9.92
N ASP A 106 -19.94 2.31 11.08
CA ASP A 106 -20.13 0.86 11.18
C ASP A 106 -21.18 0.32 10.20
N LYS A 107 -22.33 0.99 10.07
CA LYS A 107 -23.36 0.59 9.10
C LYS A 107 -22.86 0.55 7.66
N ALA A 108 -22.00 1.50 7.26
CA ALA A 108 -21.43 1.54 5.93
C ALA A 108 -20.38 0.44 5.75
N HIS A 109 -19.52 0.24 6.75
CA HIS A 109 -18.57 -0.87 6.76
C HIS A 109 -19.28 -2.22 6.62
N ASP A 110 -20.27 -2.50 7.47
CA ASP A 110 -20.98 -3.79 7.50
C ASP A 110 -21.66 -4.10 6.16
N ILE A 111 -22.31 -3.11 5.53
CA ILE A 111 -22.95 -3.30 4.22
C ILE A 111 -21.92 -3.69 3.15
N LEU A 112 -20.73 -3.10 3.17
CA LEU A 112 -19.69 -3.39 2.18
C LEU A 112 -18.96 -4.70 2.50
N ASP A 113 -18.57 -4.93 3.76
CA ASP A 113 -17.86 -6.12 4.23
C ASP A 113 -18.65 -7.41 3.94
N GLN A 114 -19.95 -7.41 4.28
CA GLN A 114 -20.84 -8.55 4.06
C GLN A 114 -21.07 -8.87 2.58
N ARG A 115 -20.93 -7.87 1.69
CA ARG A 115 -21.11 -8.05 0.24
C ARG A 115 -19.82 -8.49 -0.48
N THR A 116 -18.66 -8.39 0.18
CA THR A 116 -17.37 -8.76 -0.41
C THR A 116 -16.90 -10.10 0.13
N ASN A 117 -16.39 -10.13 1.37
CA ASN A 117 -16.05 -11.36 2.09
C ASN A 117 -15.87 -11.03 3.58
N PRO A 118 -16.87 -11.32 4.43
CA PRO A 118 -16.82 -10.92 5.83
C PRO A 118 -15.90 -11.81 6.68
N THR A 119 -15.24 -12.82 6.11
CA THR A 119 -14.33 -13.72 6.85
C THR A 119 -12.87 -13.31 6.75
N TRP A 120 -12.55 -12.28 5.96
CA TRP A 120 -11.20 -11.85 5.59
C TRP A 120 -10.85 -10.49 6.23
N PRO A 121 -9.56 -10.11 6.30
CA PRO A 121 -9.15 -8.88 6.97
C PRO A 121 -9.33 -7.67 6.04
N THR A 122 -9.99 -6.63 6.55
CA THR A 122 -10.36 -5.44 5.77
C THR A 122 -9.50 -4.24 6.16
N THR A 123 -8.89 -3.60 5.15
CA THR A 123 -8.35 -2.23 5.24
C THR A 123 -9.04 -1.34 4.21
N TRP A 124 -9.65 -0.24 4.65
CA TRP A 124 -10.12 0.80 3.76
C TRP A 124 -9.00 1.81 3.56
N PHE A 125 -8.61 2.04 2.30
CA PHE A 125 -7.48 2.91 1.98
C PHE A 125 -7.92 4.06 1.06
N ALA A 126 -7.54 5.28 1.43
CA ALA A 126 -7.69 6.47 0.61
C ALA A 126 -6.30 6.89 0.09
N PRO A 127 -6.01 6.74 -1.22
CA PRO A 127 -4.77 7.30 -1.78
C PRO A 127 -4.81 8.83 -1.74
N ARG A 128 -3.65 9.46 -1.50
CA ARG A 128 -3.49 10.90 -1.67
C ARG A 128 -3.63 11.23 -3.16
N THR A 129 -4.65 11.99 -3.51
CA THR A 129 -4.89 12.47 -4.87
C THR A 129 -4.24 13.84 -5.09
N THR A 130 -3.86 14.12 -6.34
CA THR A 130 -3.23 15.39 -6.75
C THR A 130 -4.13 16.20 -7.69
N GLY A 131 -5.27 15.64 -8.10
CA GLY A 131 -6.16 16.25 -9.10
C GLY A 131 -5.61 16.22 -10.53
N SER A 132 -4.47 15.54 -10.78
CA SER A 132 -3.86 15.43 -12.11
C SER A 132 -3.21 14.07 -12.35
N GLY A 133 -3.01 13.73 -13.62
CA GLY A 133 -2.37 12.47 -14.03
C GLY A 133 -3.11 11.22 -13.51
N VAL A 134 -2.34 10.18 -13.19
CA VAL A 134 -2.88 8.90 -12.66
C VAL A 134 -3.40 9.02 -11.22
N PHE A 135 -3.08 10.12 -10.51
CA PHE A 135 -3.56 10.43 -9.15
C PHE A 135 -4.65 11.50 -9.14
N HIS A 136 -5.36 11.72 -10.25
CA HIS A 136 -6.42 12.72 -10.26
C HIS A 136 -7.61 12.33 -9.37
N ASP A 137 -7.95 11.04 -9.31
CA ASP A 137 -8.96 10.49 -8.42
C ASP A 137 -8.62 9.05 -7.98
N THR A 138 -9.33 8.54 -6.97
CA THR A 138 -9.12 7.20 -6.42
C THR A 138 -9.37 6.10 -7.45
N TYR A 139 -10.34 6.31 -8.35
CA TYR A 139 -10.63 5.36 -9.42
C TYR A 139 -9.41 5.19 -10.32
N SER A 140 -8.75 6.28 -10.69
CA SER A 140 -7.60 6.25 -11.58
C SER A 140 -6.38 5.61 -10.96
N VAL A 141 -6.21 5.77 -9.64
CA VAL A 141 -5.21 5.00 -8.89
C VAL A 141 -5.46 3.50 -9.04
N MET A 142 -6.70 3.04 -8.85
CA MET A 142 -7.05 1.63 -9.02
C MET A 142 -6.93 1.16 -10.48
N ASN A 143 -7.43 1.94 -11.42
CA ASN A 143 -7.47 1.60 -12.84
C ASN A 143 -6.07 1.47 -13.45
N ASN A 144 -5.09 2.22 -12.93
CA ASN A 144 -3.70 2.13 -13.35
C ASN A 144 -2.86 1.17 -12.48
N TRP A 145 -3.45 0.52 -11.47
CA TRP A 145 -2.74 -0.45 -10.65
C TRP A 145 -2.48 -1.74 -11.45
N GLY A 146 -1.20 -2.03 -11.74
CA GLY A 146 -0.79 -3.09 -12.65
C GLY A 146 -0.96 -4.55 -12.18
N ALA A 147 -1.66 -4.80 -11.07
CA ALA A 147 -1.89 -6.15 -10.54
C ALA A 147 -3.16 -6.22 -9.67
N ASN A 148 -3.60 -7.43 -9.32
CA ASN A 148 -4.68 -7.63 -8.34
C ASN A 148 -4.22 -7.52 -6.87
N HIS A 149 -2.91 -7.45 -6.62
CA HIS A 149 -2.32 -7.34 -5.28
C HIS A 149 -1.54 -6.03 -5.12
N CYS A 150 -1.44 -5.58 -3.87
CA CYS A 150 -0.46 -4.60 -3.41
C CYS A 150 0.17 -5.11 -2.10
N VAL A 151 1.26 -4.48 -1.69
CA VAL A 151 1.77 -4.54 -0.32
C VAL A 151 1.48 -3.19 0.32
N MET A 152 1.01 -3.18 1.57
CA MET A 152 0.84 -1.97 2.36
C MET A 152 1.91 -1.92 3.46
N SER A 153 2.55 -0.77 3.61
CA SER A 153 3.41 -0.43 4.75
C SER A 153 2.81 0.72 5.54
N CYS A 154 3.04 0.72 6.86
CA CYS A 154 2.78 1.89 7.70
C CYS A 154 3.77 3.00 7.36
N GLY A 155 3.31 4.25 7.39
CA GLY A 155 4.07 5.45 7.04
C GLY A 155 3.99 5.84 5.55
N HIS A 156 4.38 7.08 5.28
CA HIS A 156 4.66 7.60 3.94
C HIS A 156 6.14 7.37 3.64
N ILE A 157 6.42 6.22 3.02
CA ILE A 157 7.77 5.72 2.75
C ILE A 157 8.09 5.75 1.24
N GLY A 158 7.31 6.49 0.45
CA GLY A 158 7.45 6.53 -1.00
C GLY A 158 8.81 7.06 -1.45
N ALA A 159 9.34 8.09 -0.79
CA ALA A 159 10.66 8.64 -1.08
C ALA A 159 11.80 7.61 -0.84
N ASP A 160 11.69 6.82 0.24
CA ASP A 160 12.64 5.74 0.53
C ASP A 160 12.59 4.65 -0.55
N LEU A 161 11.37 4.25 -0.96
CA LEU A 161 11.18 3.27 -2.02
C LEU A 161 11.68 3.77 -3.38
N ILE A 162 11.49 5.05 -3.71
CA ILE A 162 12.03 5.66 -4.95
C ILE A 162 13.57 5.65 -4.93
N SER A 163 14.17 6.01 -3.80
CA SER A 163 15.62 5.99 -3.62
C SER A 163 16.18 4.58 -3.78
N LEU A 164 15.56 3.59 -3.12
CA LEU A 164 15.93 2.18 -3.22
C LEU A 164 15.75 1.65 -4.66
N ALA A 165 14.65 1.99 -5.33
CA ALA A 165 14.40 1.57 -6.70
C ALA A 165 15.47 2.11 -7.65
N ALA A 166 15.89 3.37 -7.51
CA ALA A 166 16.98 3.95 -8.30
C ALA A 166 18.32 3.22 -8.05
N MET A 167 18.63 2.86 -6.80
CA MET A 167 19.82 2.03 -6.50
C MET A 167 19.76 0.66 -7.17
N LEU A 168 18.57 0.10 -7.36
CA LEU A 168 18.37 -1.19 -8.02
C LEU A 168 18.11 -1.08 -9.53
N ARG A 169 18.07 0.14 -10.08
CA ARG A 169 17.72 0.45 -11.48
C ARG A 169 16.35 -0.09 -11.88
N ILE A 170 15.39 0.02 -10.97
CA ILE A 170 13.98 -0.30 -11.21
C ILE A 170 13.24 1.02 -11.47
N PRO A 171 12.72 1.28 -12.68
CA PRO A 171 11.97 2.50 -12.96
C PRO A 171 10.68 2.57 -12.15
N VAL A 172 10.35 3.76 -11.66
CA VAL A 172 9.10 4.06 -10.95
C VAL A 172 8.14 4.76 -11.92
N TYR A 173 7.08 4.07 -12.34
CA TYR A 173 6.17 4.55 -13.39
C TYR A 173 4.86 5.15 -12.86
N MET A 174 4.66 5.10 -11.54
CA MET A 174 3.48 5.64 -10.88
C MET A 174 3.82 5.92 -9.41
N HIS A 175 3.82 7.20 -9.02
CA HIS A 175 3.93 7.63 -7.61
C HIS A 175 3.26 8.99 -7.38
N ASN A 176 2.83 9.26 -6.15
CA ASN A 176 2.27 10.54 -5.70
C ASN A 176 3.15 11.26 -4.67
N VAL A 177 4.40 10.81 -4.50
CA VAL A 177 5.43 11.46 -3.69
C VAL A 177 5.74 12.85 -4.25
N GLU A 178 5.95 13.83 -3.37
CA GLU A 178 6.26 15.19 -3.76
C GLU A 178 7.63 15.26 -4.48
N SER A 179 7.72 16.06 -5.54
CA SER A 179 8.93 16.13 -6.36
C SER A 179 10.18 16.56 -5.59
N ALA A 180 10.02 17.33 -4.50
CA ALA A 180 11.13 17.76 -3.65
C ALA A 180 11.72 16.64 -2.79
N GLU A 181 10.99 15.55 -2.57
CA GLU A 181 11.41 14.40 -1.77
C GLU A 181 12.07 13.30 -2.63
N ILE A 182 11.98 13.42 -3.96
CA ILE A 182 12.61 12.48 -4.89
C ILE A 182 14.13 12.61 -4.77
N PHE A 183 14.75 11.57 -4.24
CA PHE A 183 16.19 11.47 -4.10
C PHE A 183 16.74 10.28 -4.89
N ARG A 184 17.66 10.55 -5.81
CA ARG A 184 18.27 9.55 -6.70
C ARG A 184 19.76 9.88 -6.86
N PRO A 185 20.59 8.94 -7.37
CA PRO A 185 21.98 9.24 -7.68
C PRO A 185 22.08 10.45 -8.63
N SER A 186 23.04 11.35 -8.40
CA SER A 186 23.16 12.62 -9.16
C SER A 186 23.29 12.43 -10.67
N ALA A 187 23.73 11.25 -11.12
CA ALA A 187 23.79 10.90 -12.52
C ALA A 187 22.42 10.92 -13.23
N TRP A 188 21.30 10.71 -12.52
CA TRP A 188 19.94 10.79 -13.07
C TRP A 188 19.66 12.18 -13.67
N THR A 189 20.21 13.24 -13.09
CA THR A 189 20.06 14.63 -13.58
C THR A 189 20.58 14.79 -15.02
N ALA A 190 21.62 14.05 -15.42
CA ALA A 190 22.16 14.09 -16.77
C ALA A 190 21.21 13.47 -17.82
N PHE A 191 20.25 12.65 -17.38
CA PHE A 191 19.22 12.08 -18.25
C PHE A 191 18.00 13.00 -18.41
N GLY A 192 17.97 14.15 -17.75
CA GLY A 192 16.92 15.17 -17.86
C GLY A 192 16.42 15.67 -16.51
N THR A 193 15.97 16.93 -16.48
CA THR A 193 15.52 17.61 -15.25
C THR A 193 14.08 18.07 -15.27
N ALA A 194 13.48 18.26 -16.46
CA ALA A 194 12.10 18.71 -16.60
C ALA A 194 11.09 17.55 -16.45
N ASP A 195 11.51 16.32 -16.77
CA ASP A 195 10.67 15.12 -16.74
C ASP A 195 11.42 14.03 -15.96
N ALA A 196 11.11 13.95 -14.66
CA ALA A 196 11.77 13.04 -13.72
C ALA A 196 11.41 11.57 -13.97
N GLU A 197 10.23 11.29 -14.54
CA GLU A 197 9.82 9.94 -14.91
C GLU A 197 10.63 9.48 -16.12
N ALA A 198 10.62 10.24 -17.21
CA ALA A 198 11.35 9.85 -18.41
C ALA A 198 12.88 9.79 -18.17
N ALA A 199 13.42 10.65 -17.31
CA ALA A 199 14.82 10.58 -16.87
C ALA A 199 15.12 9.28 -16.11
N ASP A 200 14.19 8.81 -15.27
CA ASP A 200 14.32 7.54 -14.55
C ASP A 200 14.38 6.35 -15.49
N PHE A 201 13.46 6.28 -16.45
CA PHE A 201 13.44 5.22 -17.46
C PHE A 201 14.73 5.19 -18.29
N ARG A 202 15.23 6.36 -18.72
CA ARG A 202 16.49 6.44 -19.48
C ARG A 202 17.68 5.99 -18.64
N ALA A 203 17.77 6.43 -17.38
CA ALA A 203 18.87 6.06 -16.49
C ALA A 203 18.84 4.56 -16.16
N CYS A 204 17.68 4.01 -15.79
CA CYS A 204 17.51 2.58 -15.52
C CYS A 204 17.84 1.73 -16.76
N GLY A 205 17.36 2.12 -17.94
CA GLY A 205 17.69 1.44 -19.20
C GLY A 205 19.17 1.51 -19.57
N ASN A 206 19.84 2.63 -19.27
CA ASN A 206 21.27 2.80 -19.53
C ASN A 206 22.16 1.99 -18.58
N TYR A 207 21.85 1.98 -17.28
CA TYR A 207 22.69 1.32 -16.28
C TYR A 207 22.39 -0.16 -16.11
N GLY A 208 21.17 -0.61 -16.42
CA GLY A 208 20.76 -2.00 -16.31
C GLY A 208 20.74 -2.55 -14.87
N PRO A 209 20.40 -3.83 -14.70
CA PRO A 209 20.37 -4.48 -13.39
C PRO A 209 21.77 -4.53 -12.76
N LEU A 210 21.82 -4.45 -11.42
CA LEU A 210 23.09 -4.39 -10.68
C LEU A 210 23.99 -5.62 -10.87
N TYR A 211 23.41 -6.80 -11.11
CA TYR A 211 24.13 -8.07 -11.13
C TYR A 211 24.11 -8.81 -12.49
N GLY A 212 23.58 -8.18 -13.54
CA GLY A 212 23.42 -8.79 -14.86
C GLY A 212 22.09 -9.51 -15.06
#